data_AF-A0A9X2Y0H2-F1
#
_entry.id   AF-A0A9X2Y0H2-F1
#
_cell.length_a   1.000
_cell.length_b   1.000
_cell.length_c   1.000
_cell.angle_alpha   90.00
_cell.angle_beta   90.00
_cell.angle_gamma   90.00
#
_symmetry.space_group_name_H-M   'P 1'
#
loop_
_entity.id
_entity.type
_entity.pdbx_description
1 polymer ?
#
loop_
_entity_poly.entity_id
_entity_poly.type
_entity_poly.pdbx_seq_one_letter_code
_entity_poly.pdbx_strand_id
1 'polypeptide(L)' 'MSTLWVYLRIQLATFVCGIVGPIFLFVYFAAQPDTTIRWMYWWGLLITVADILIALAVTDSVARRDRDVAARRAERDGG' A
#
# COMPACT_ATOMS: atom_id res chain seq x y z
N MET A 1 -14.92 8.74 17.11
CA MET A 1 -15.24 8.40 15.71
C MET A 1 -15.55 6.92 15.61
N SER A 2 -16.66 6.53 14.97
CA SER A 2 -16.99 5.13 14.72
C SER A 2 -15.84 4.44 13.97
N THR A 3 -15.36 3.29 14.46
CA THR A 3 -14.26 2.52 13.87
C THR A 3 -14.46 2.27 12.37
N LEU A 4 -15.72 2.13 11.93
CA LEU A 4 -16.10 2.01 10.52
C LEU A 4 -15.66 3.21 9.69
N TRP A 5 -15.77 4.42 10.23
CA TRP A 5 -15.42 5.65 9.52
C TRP A 5 -13.90 5.82 9.37
N VAL A 6 -13.14 5.38 10.37
CA VAL A 6 -11.67 5.33 10.29
C VAL A 6 -11.21 4.32 9.25
N TYR A 7 -11.82 3.14 9.24
CA TYR A 7 -11.52 2.09 8.28
C TYR A 7 -11.82 2.53 6.84
N LEU A 8 -12.99 3.13 6.61
CA LEU A 8 -13.39 3.64 5.30
C LEU A 8 -12.41 4.69 4.78
N ARG A 9 -11.97 5.61 5.65
CA ARG A 9 -11.03 6.67 5.29
C ARG A 9 -9.64 6.13 4.94
N ILE A 10 -9.13 5.18 5.73
CA ILE A 10 -7.85 4.52 5.44
C ILE A 10 -7.95 3.74 4.13
N GLN A 11 -9.03 2.97 3.94
CA GLN A 11 -9.23 2.19 2.73
C GLN A 11 -9.33 3.07 1.49
N LEU A 12 -10.05 4.19 1.55
CA LEU A 12 -10.10 5.17 0.47
C LEU A 12 -8.72 5.77 0.20
N ALA A 13 -7.98 6.15 1.24
CA ALA A 13 -6.61 6.68 1.09
C ALA A 13 -5.66 5.65 0.46
N THR A 14 -5.73 4.38 0.87
CA THR A 14 -4.96 3.28 0.27
C THR A 14 -5.38 3.02 -1.17
N PHE A 15 -6.66 3.10 -1.50
CA PHE A 15 -7.14 2.91 -2.87
C PHE A 15 -6.65 4.04 -3.79
N VAL A 16 -6.69 5.28 -3.30
CA VAL A 16 -6.19 6.44 -4.03
C VAL A 16 -4.67 6.36 -4.19
N CYS A 17 -3.90 6.12 -3.12
CA CYS A 17 -2.44 6.01 -3.22
C CYS A 17 -1.97 4.80 -4.04
N GLY A 18 -2.58 3.63 -3.85
CA GLY A 18 -2.16 2.39 -4.50
C GLY A 18 -2.47 2.30 -5.99
N ILE A 19 -3.54 2.97 -6.45
CA ILE A 19 -3.89 3.01 -7.89
C ILE A 19 -3.22 4.19 -8.61
N VAL A 20 -2.80 5.24 -7.90
CA VAL A 20 -2.13 6.40 -8.52
C VAL A 20 -0.90 6.00 -9.32
N GLY A 21 -0.07 5.08 -8.81
CA GLY A 21 1.11 4.56 -9.51
C GLY A 21 0.79 3.91 -10.87
N PRO A 22 -0.08 2.88 -10.90
CA PRO A 22 -0.56 2.26 -12.12
C PRO A 22 -1.22 3.22 -13.11
N ILE A 23 -2.05 4.16 -12.64
CA ILE A 23 -2.69 5.16 -13.53
C ILE A 23 -1.65 6.07 -14.18
N PHE A 24 -0.66 6.54 -13.43
CA PHE A 24 0.39 7.41 -13.98
C PHE A 24 1.22 6.71 -15.05
N LEU A 25 1.59 5.44 -14.81
CA LEU A 25 2.29 4.61 -15.79
C LEU A 25 1.40 4.36 -17.02
N PHE A 26 0.13 4.03 -16.82
CA PHE A 26 -0.83 3.82 -17.91
C PHE A 26 -0.97 5.07 -18.79
N VAL A 27 -1.13 6.25 -18.20
CA VAL A 27 -1.21 7.53 -18.92
C VAL A 27 0.08 7.84 -19.65
N TYR A 28 1.25 7.58 -19.04
CA TYR A 28 2.54 7.78 -19.70
C TYR A 28 2.71 6.91 -20.97
N PHE A 29 2.27 5.65 -20.93
CA PHE A 29 2.32 4.78 -22.10
C PHE A 29 1.21 5.04 -23.12
N ALA A 30 0.04 5.53 -22.66
CA ALA A 30 -1.09 5.86 -23.53
C ALA A 30 -0.92 7.21 -24.24
N ALA A 31 -0.24 8.17 -23.62
CA ALA A 31 0.14 9.41 -24.26
C ALA A 31 1.27 9.14 -25.27
N GLN A 32 1.04 9.45 -26.55
CA GLN A 32 2.07 9.44 -27.60
C GLN A 32 3.35 10.14 -27.14
N PRO A 33 4.53 9.86 -27.74
CA PRO A 33 5.85 10.15 -27.17
C PRO A 33 6.14 11.66 -27.13
N ASP A 34 5.51 12.34 -26.18
CA ASP A 34 5.72 13.74 -25.88
C ASP A 34 6.76 13.80 -24.77
N THR A 35 7.90 14.43 -25.08
CA THR A 35 9.03 14.58 -24.17
C THR A 35 8.69 15.31 -22.87
N THR A 36 7.58 16.07 -22.82
CA THR A 36 7.10 16.78 -21.62
C THR A 36 6.62 15.82 -20.54
N ILE A 37 6.14 14.63 -20.92
CA ILE A 37 5.49 13.67 -20.01
C ILE A 37 6.53 12.74 -19.34
N ARG A 38 7.80 12.80 -19.74
CA ARG A 38 8.89 11.96 -19.19
C ARG A 38 9.06 12.12 -17.68
N TRP A 39 8.71 13.27 -17.12
CA TRP A 39 8.74 13.51 -15.68
C TRP A 39 7.67 12.70 -14.93
N MET A 40 6.50 12.47 -15.54
CA MET A 40 5.45 11.61 -14.97
C MET A 40 5.91 10.15 -14.89
N TYR A 41 6.70 9.65 -15.84
CA TYR A 41 7.23 8.28 -15.77
C TYR A 41 8.05 8.04 -14.50
N TRP A 42 9.03 8.92 -14.23
CA TRP A 42 9.91 8.78 -13.08
C TRP A 42 9.18 8.93 -11.76
N TRP A 43 8.24 9.88 -11.67
CA TRP A 43 7.40 10.04 -10.47
C TRP A 43 6.41 8.91 -10.29
N GLY A 44 5.76 8.46 -11.37
CA GLY A 44 4.85 7.32 -11.34
C GLY A 44 5.55 6.05 -10.87
N LEU A 45 6.76 5.80 -11.37
CA LEU A 45 7.60 4.68 -10.94
C LEU A 45 7.98 4.80 -9.46
N LEU A 46 8.45 5.97 -9.03
CA LEU A 46 8.85 6.20 -7.63
C LEU A 46 7.67 6.04 -6.66
N ILE A 47 6.50 6.59 -7.00
CA ILE A 47 5.28 6.45 -6.19
C ILE A 47 4.86 4.97 -6.13
N THR A 48 4.89 4.26 -7.26
CA THR A 48 4.54 2.83 -7.29
C THR A 48 5.47 2.01 -6.41
N VAL A 49 6.79 2.23 -6.49
CA VAL A 49 7.76 1.52 -5.64
C VAL A 49 7.55 1.86 -4.17
N ALA A 50 7.36 3.12 -3.83
CA ALA A 50 7.09 3.53 -2.45
C ALA A 50 5.81 2.88 -1.89
N ASP A 51 4.75 2.81 -2.70
CA ASP A 51 3.48 2.20 -2.31
C ASP A 51 3.64 0.69 -2.04
N ILE A 52 4.36 -0.04 -2.91
CA ILE A 52 4.70 -1.45 -2.70
C ILE A 52 5.52 -1.65 -1.43
N LEU A 53 6.53 -0.80 -1.17
CA LEU A 53 7.35 -0.89 0.04
C LEU A 53 6.52 -0.66 1.31
N ILE A 54 5.59 0.31 1.29
CA ILE A 54 4.67 0.55 2.40
C ILE A 54 3.77 -0.68 2.59
N ALA A 55 3.21 -1.24 1.52
CA ALA A 55 2.38 -2.44 1.60
C ALA A 55 3.14 -3.60 2.24
N LEU A 56 4.38 -3.86 1.80
CA LEU A 56 5.25 -4.89 2.37
C LEU A 56 5.56 -4.63 3.85
N ALA A 57 5.88 -3.39 4.23
CA ALA A 57 6.16 -3.03 5.62
C ALA A 57 4.93 -3.23 6.53
N VAL A 58 3.75 -2.85 6.05
CA VAL A 58 2.49 -3.09 6.76
C VAL A 58 2.24 -4.59 6.89
N THR A 59 2.37 -5.37 5.82
CA THR A 59 2.19 -6.83 5.86
C THR A 59 3.15 -7.50 6.84
N ASP A 60 4.45 -7.13 6.86
CA ASP A 60 5.40 -7.67 7.84
C ASP A 60 5.00 -7.32 9.27
N SER A 61 4.59 -6.07 9.52
CA SER A 61 4.15 -5.64 10.85
C SER A 61 2.91 -6.40 11.36
N VAL A 62 1.97 -6.71 10.47
CA VAL A 62 0.77 -7.50 10.78
C VAL A 62 1.14 -8.97 11.01
N ALA A 63 1.95 -9.56 10.13
CA ALA A 63 2.38 -10.95 10.23
C ALA A 63 3.23 -11.23 11.50
N ARG A 64 4.00 -10.24 11.98
CA ARG A 64 4.69 -10.33 13.28
C ARG A 64 3.69 -10.34 14.45
N ARG A 65 2.73 -9.42 14.45
CA ARG A 65 1.68 -9.36 15.50
C ARG A 65 0.88 -10.65 15.59
N ASP A 66 0.49 -11.23 14.46
CA ASP A 66 -0.28 -12.47 14.43
C ASP A 66 0.49 -13.65 15.05
N ARG A 67 1.81 -13.72 14.79
CA ARG A 67 2.69 -14.71 15.43
C ARG A 67 2.80 -14.53 16.94
N ASP A 68 2.98 -13.29 17.41
CA ASP A 68 3.07 -13.00 18.84
C ASP A 68 1.77 -13.34 19.57
N VAL A 69 0.62 -13.05 18.94
CA VAL A 69 -0.71 -13.41 19.48
C VAL A 69 -0.89 -14.92 19.52
N ALA A 70 -0.48 -15.65 18.47
CA ALA A 70 -0.55 -17.11 18.45
C ALA A 70 0.35 -17.75 19.51
N ALA A 71 1.56 -17.23 19.71
CA ALA A 71 2.48 -17.70 20.75
C ALA A 71 1.89 -17.53 22.17
N ARG A 72 1.32 -16.35 22.47
CA ARG A 72 0.68 -16.12 23.78
C ARG A 72 -0.55 -16.98 24.03
N ARG A 73 -1.28 -17.35 22.97
CA ARG A 73 -2.42 -18.29 23.10
C ARG A 73 -1.91 -19.70 23.42
N ALA A 74 -0.88 -20.17 22.74
CA ALA A 74 -0.28 -21.47 23.01
C ALA A 74 0.28 -21.58 24.44
N GLU A 75 0.90 -20.52 24.98
CA GLU A 75 1.35 -20.45 26.37
C GLU A 75 0.19 -20.52 27.38
N ARG A 76 -0.96 -19.93 27.05
CA ARG A 76 -2.13 -19.87 27.93
C ARG A 76 -2.92 -21.17 27.99
N ASP A 77 -2.91 -21.94 26.91
CA ASP A 77 -3.63 -23.22 26.80
C ASP A 77 -2.81 -24.43 27.26
N GLY A 78 -1.49 -24.25 27.44
CA GLY A 78 -0.55 -25.29 27.87
C GLY A 78 -0.15 -25.29 29.35
N GLY A 79 -0.69 -24.37 30.17
CA GLY A 79 -0.44 -24.28 31.62
C GLY A 79 -1.70 -24.55 32.43
#